data_AF-A0A9D7FC80-F1
#
_entry.id   AF-A0A9D7FC80-F1
#
_cell.length_a   1.000
_cell.length_b   1.000
_cell.length_c   1.000
_cell.angle_alpha   90.00
_cell.angle_beta   90.00
_cell.angle_gamma   90.00
#
_symmetry.space_group_name_H-M   'P 1'
#
loop_
_entity.id
_entity.type
_entity.pdbx_description
1 polymer ?
#
loop_
_entity_poly.entity_id
_entity_poly.type
_entity_poly.pdbx_seq_one_letter_code
_entity_poly.pdbx_strand_id
1 'polypeptide(L)'
;MLFSVLLLPLAFVAVLIYLLLKKRYRGLVLSLAMFVAAVLVGLWAIFQSRSSTAAIGILFLPFYGLFAAAMGWLSANLRAAQRKALRGLGWFCLAAALGVPLVLGYQGFASIALNASRDAQHQANLAEIERNKRVIAEILGRNPGQESEIINALIVERASERNFLLPVLDSKFVSPDALDKLSRSDDLGIALSAVRNPNCRPATLERIYRTHSYPDYFFQALAAHENTPPEILIDLYRRPVTIFGLDRSLASNPAVPKEILREIAMKTRESFVVQRLLQNPKLDCALLGLIEEALQGSERPNDSFSVARLQEFKSGQCKFSSGVR
;
A
#
# COMPACT_ATOMS: atom_id res chain seq x y z
N MET A 1 -16.35 -22.19 -7.91
CA MET A 1 -15.75 -22.35 -6.57
C MET A 1 -16.70 -21.95 -5.43
N LEU A 2 -17.42 -20.81 -5.50
CA LEU A 2 -18.40 -20.43 -4.45
C LEU A 2 -19.52 -21.47 -4.23
N PHE A 3 -20.04 -22.08 -5.29
CA PHE A 3 -21.10 -23.08 -5.21
C PHE A 3 -20.66 -24.37 -4.48
N SER A 4 -19.42 -24.80 -4.66
CA SER A 4 -18.84 -25.96 -3.97
C SER A 4 -18.51 -25.70 -2.50
N VAL A 5 -18.23 -24.45 -2.13
CA VAL A 5 -17.97 -24.04 -0.74
C VAL A 5 -19.23 -24.04 0.12
N LEU A 6 -20.40 -23.76 -0.47
CA LEU A 6 -21.69 -23.71 0.24
C LEU A 6 -22.39 -25.08 0.40
N LEU A 7 -22.05 -26.07 -0.44
CA LEU A 7 -22.66 -27.40 -0.42
C LEU A 7 -22.43 -28.17 0.89
N LEU A 8 -21.24 -28.04 1.47
CA LEU A 8 -20.84 -28.72 2.70
C LEU A 8 -21.58 -28.21 3.96
N PRO A 9 -21.70 -26.89 4.21
CA PRO A 9 -22.54 -26.38 5.29
C PRO A 9 -24.04 -26.65 5.07
N LEU A 10 -24.54 -26.61 3.83
CA LEU A 10 -25.92 -27.00 3.51
C LEU A 10 -26.19 -28.48 3.84
N ALA A 11 -25.28 -29.37 3.45
CA ALA A 11 -25.37 -30.80 3.77
C ALA A 11 -25.34 -31.05 5.29
N PHE A 12 -24.50 -30.33 6.03
CA PHE A 12 -24.47 -30.44 7.49
C PHE A 12 -25.78 -29.98 8.14
N VAL A 13 -26.34 -28.85 7.69
CA VAL A 13 -27.65 -28.36 8.16
C VAL A 13 -28.74 -29.38 7.84
N ALA A 14 -28.75 -29.99 6.66
CA ALA A 14 -29.68 -31.05 6.29
C ALA A 14 -29.56 -32.29 7.18
N VAL A 15 -28.33 -32.71 7.53
CA VAL A 15 -28.08 -33.81 8.47
C VAL A 15 -28.58 -33.45 9.87
N LEU A 16 -28.38 -32.21 10.32
CA LEU A 16 -28.83 -31.74 11.63
C LEU A 16 -30.37 -31.71 11.72
N ILE A 17 -31.03 -31.21 10.68
CA ILE A 17 -32.49 -31.22 10.53
C ILE A 17 -33.01 -32.66 10.53
N TYR A 18 -32.38 -33.56 9.77
CA TYR A 18 -32.77 -34.97 9.74
C TYR A 18 -32.66 -35.65 11.12
N LEU A 19 -31.60 -35.36 11.87
CA LEU A 19 -31.41 -35.89 13.24
C LEU A 19 -32.44 -35.33 14.22
N LEU A 20 -32.80 -34.04 14.08
CA LEU A 20 -33.87 -33.40 14.85
C LEU A 20 -35.23 -34.05 14.56
N LEU A 21 -35.54 -34.27 13.28
CA LEU A 21 -36.78 -34.95 12.85
C LEU A 21 -36.87 -36.38 13.38
N LYS A 22 -35.74 -37.10 13.48
CA LYS A 22 -35.66 -38.44 14.08
C LYS A 22 -35.59 -38.45 15.61
N LYS A 23 -35.76 -37.30 16.28
CA LYS A 23 -35.70 -37.14 17.75
C LYS A 23 -34.40 -37.69 18.37
N ARG A 24 -33.29 -37.70 17.61
CA ARG A 24 -31.97 -38.15 18.10
C ARG A 24 -31.18 -36.96 18.64
N TYR A 25 -31.53 -36.55 19.85
CA TYR A 25 -30.96 -35.34 20.47
C TYR A 25 -29.55 -35.49 21.04
N ARG A 26 -29.07 -36.74 21.20
CA ARG A 26 -27.77 -37.02 21.82
C ARG A 26 -26.63 -36.37 21.02
N GLY A 27 -25.88 -35.49 21.68
CA GLY A 27 -24.73 -34.81 21.11
C GLY A 27 -25.02 -33.58 20.25
N LEU A 28 -26.30 -33.26 19.96
CA LEU A 28 -26.64 -32.08 19.14
C LEU A 28 -26.26 -30.77 19.84
N VAL A 29 -26.52 -30.64 21.14
CA VAL A 29 -26.15 -29.45 21.93
C VAL A 29 -24.64 -29.25 21.93
N LEU A 30 -23.88 -30.32 22.17
CA LEU A 30 -22.41 -30.25 22.16
C LEU A 30 -21.88 -29.90 20.76
N SER A 31 -22.45 -30.49 19.71
CA SER A 31 -22.11 -30.19 18.32
C SER A 31 -22.32 -28.70 18.00
N LEU A 32 -23.48 -28.15 18.33
CA LEU A 32 -23.80 -26.74 18.11
C LEU A 32 -22.89 -25.82 18.94
N ALA A 33 -22.63 -26.16 20.20
CA ALA A 33 -21.73 -25.40 21.07
C ALA A 33 -20.30 -25.36 20.49
N MET A 34 -19.78 -26.49 20.00
CA MET A 34 -18.45 -26.54 19.39
C MET A 34 -18.40 -25.75 18.06
N PHE A 35 -19.45 -25.82 17.25
CA PHE A 35 -19.58 -25.00 16.04
C PHE A 35 -19.51 -23.51 16.37
N VAL A 36 -20.36 -23.06 17.28
CA VAL A 36 -20.48 -21.64 17.66
C VAL A 36 -19.18 -21.15 18.30
N ALA A 37 -18.57 -21.93 19.19
CA ALA A 37 -17.29 -21.60 19.80
C ALA A 37 -16.18 -21.43 18.75
N ALA A 38 -16.04 -22.37 17.81
CA ALA A 38 -15.06 -22.29 16.74
C ALA A 38 -15.29 -21.07 15.83
N VAL A 39 -16.54 -20.77 15.48
CA VAL A 39 -16.87 -19.61 14.64
C VAL A 39 -16.62 -18.29 15.38
N LEU A 40 -17.07 -18.14 16.63
CA LEU A 40 -16.88 -16.88 17.38
C LEU A 40 -15.40 -16.61 17.66
N VAL A 41 -14.65 -17.61 18.13
CA VAL A 41 -13.22 -17.46 18.40
C VAL A 41 -12.44 -17.25 17.10
N GLY A 42 -12.81 -17.94 16.03
CA GLY A 42 -12.17 -17.75 14.72
C GLY A 42 -12.47 -16.38 14.11
N LEU A 43 -13.70 -15.87 14.19
CA LEU A 43 -14.03 -14.49 13.78
C LEU A 43 -13.18 -13.51 14.57
N TRP A 44 -13.17 -13.62 15.90
CA TRP A 44 -12.34 -12.77 16.75
C TRP A 44 -10.86 -12.81 16.32
N ALA A 45 -10.27 -14.00 16.16
CA ALA A 45 -8.88 -14.16 15.78
C ALA A 45 -8.55 -13.54 14.40
N ILE A 46 -9.45 -13.69 13.42
CA ILE A 46 -9.30 -13.12 12.09
C ILE A 46 -9.31 -11.59 12.15
N PHE A 47 -10.20 -10.98 12.94
CA PHE A 47 -10.27 -9.52 13.08
C PHE A 47 -9.05 -8.92 13.80
N GLN A 48 -8.24 -9.71 14.50
CA GLN A 48 -6.95 -9.25 15.05
C GLN A 48 -5.82 -9.22 14.01
N SER A 49 -6.03 -9.78 12.82
CA SER A 49 -5.03 -9.79 11.76
C SER A 49 -5.09 -8.50 10.93
N ARG A 50 -3.93 -7.89 10.70
CA ARG A 50 -3.77 -6.76 9.76
C ARG A 50 -3.47 -7.21 8.32
N SER A 51 -3.49 -8.52 8.06
CA SER A 51 -3.20 -9.04 6.72
C SER A 51 -4.38 -8.81 5.78
N SER A 52 -4.10 -8.37 4.55
CA SER A 52 -5.10 -8.34 3.47
C SER A 52 -5.66 -9.73 3.13
N THR A 53 -4.98 -10.81 3.55
CA THR A 53 -5.45 -12.19 3.41
C THR A 53 -6.43 -12.64 4.50
N ALA A 54 -6.73 -11.80 5.50
CA ALA A 54 -7.66 -12.12 6.59
C ALA A 54 -9.06 -12.51 6.06
N ALA A 55 -9.49 -11.91 4.93
CA ALA A 55 -10.75 -12.25 4.26
C ALA A 55 -10.82 -13.71 3.79
N ILE A 56 -9.67 -14.32 3.45
CA ILE A 56 -9.59 -15.75 3.09
C ILE A 56 -9.92 -16.61 4.30
N GLY A 57 -9.52 -16.19 5.50
CA GLY A 57 -9.85 -16.89 6.76
C GLY A 57 -11.36 -16.99 7.00
N ILE A 58 -12.12 -15.94 6.66
CA ILE A 58 -13.59 -15.92 6.80
C ILE A 58 -14.22 -16.99 5.91
N LEU A 59 -13.68 -17.21 4.70
CA LEU A 59 -14.17 -18.23 3.77
C LEU A 59 -14.02 -19.64 4.32
N PHE A 60 -12.94 -19.92 5.06
CA PHE A 60 -12.66 -21.25 5.61
C PHE A 60 -13.27 -21.49 7.00
N LEU A 61 -13.68 -20.44 7.70
CA LEU A 61 -14.21 -20.52 9.05
C LEU A 61 -15.40 -21.49 9.23
N PRO A 62 -16.37 -21.56 8.29
CA PRO A 62 -17.44 -22.55 8.37
C PRO A 62 -16.92 -23.99 8.41
N PHE A 63 -15.84 -24.31 7.71
CA PHE A 63 -15.29 -25.68 7.69
C PHE A 63 -14.67 -26.07 9.03
N TYR A 64 -13.97 -25.14 9.70
CA TYR A 64 -13.48 -25.36 11.06
C TYR A 64 -14.63 -25.57 12.05
N GLY A 65 -15.68 -24.75 11.94
CA GLY A 65 -16.91 -24.92 12.71
C GLY A 65 -17.53 -26.30 12.49
N LEU A 66 -17.72 -26.70 11.24
CA LEU A 66 -18.30 -28.00 10.86
C LEU A 66 -17.49 -29.17 11.40
N PHE A 67 -16.16 -29.12 11.28
CA PHE A 67 -15.28 -30.15 11.82
C PHE A 67 -15.40 -30.26 13.34
N ALA A 68 -15.35 -29.13 14.06
CA ALA A 68 -15.52 -29.11 15.52
C ALA A 68 -16.90 -29.65 15.94
N ALA A 69 -17.95 -29.30 15.19
CA ALA A 69 -19.31 -29.77 15.43
C ALA A 69 -19.45 -31.28 15.22
N ALA A 70 -18.89 -31.81 14.12
CA ALA A 70 -18.92 -33.24 13.81
C ALA A 70 -18.17 -34.05 14.87
N MET A 71 -16.98 -33.59 15.28
CA MET A 71 -16.19 -34.23 16.34
C MET A 71 -16.89 -34.18 17.71
N GLY A 72 -17.54 -33.06 18.04
CA GLY A 72 -18.34 -32.92 19.26
C GLY A 72 -19.54 -33.88 19.28
N TRP A 73 -20.24 -34.03 18.15
CA TRP A 73 -21.34 -34.98 18.01
C TRP A 73 -20.84 -36.44 18.12
N LEU A 74 -19.75 -36.79 17.44
CA LEU A 74 -19.16 -38.12 17.47
C LEU A 74 -18.74 -38.51 18.91
N SER A 75 -18.13 -37.56 19.62
CA SER A 75 -17.72 -37.73 21.01
C SER A 75 -18.90 -38.10 21.92
N ALA A 76 -20.03 -37.40 21.80
CA ALA A 76 -21.20 -37.65 22.62
C ALA A 76 -21.79 -39.06 22.39
N ASN A 77 -21.78 -39.53 21.15
CA ASN A 77 -22.31 -40.85 20.81
C ASN A 77 -21.34 -41.99 21.20
N LEU A 78 -20.04 -41.81 20.98
CA LEU A 78 -19.02 -42.82 21.28
C LEU A 78 -18.80 -43.01 22.78
N ARG A 79 -18.93 -41.96 23.58
CA ARG A 79 -18.84 -42.07 25.05
C ARG A 79 -19.97 -42.90 25.66
N ALA A 80 -21.11 -43.00 24.99
CA ALA A 80 -22.24 -43.84 25.41
C ALA A 80 -22.11 -45.32 24.96
N ALA A 81 -21.08 -45.69 24.20
CA ALA A 81 -20.91 -47.05 23.70
C ALA A 81 -20.55 -48.04 24.83
N GLN A 82 -20.92 -49.31 24.68
CA GLN A 82 -20.59 -50.35 25.66
C GLN A 82 -19.10 -50.76 25.65
N ARG A 83 -18.44 -50.70 24.49
CA ARG A 83 -17.02 -51.08 24.35
C ARG A 83 -16.10 -49.98 24.91
N LYS A 84 -15.18 -50.35 25.80
CA LYS A 84 -14.19 -49.41 26.39
C LYS A 84 -13.35 -48.68 25.34
N ALA A 85 -12.93 -49.36 24.28
CA ALA A 85 -12.17 -48.75 23.18
C ALA A 85 -12.91 -47.60 22.47
N LEU A 86 -14.21 -47.77 22.24
CA LEU A 86 -15.05 -46.73 21.63
C LEU A 86 -15.24 -45.52 22.56
N ARG A 87 -15.29 -45.74 23.88
CA ARG A 87 -15.32 -44.64 24.85
C ARG A 87 -14.03 -43.82 24.81
N GLY A 88 -12.88 -44.48 24.69
CA GLY A 88 -11.58 -43.83 24.51
C GLY A 88 -11.54 -42.95 23.25
N LEU A 89 -12.03 -43.48 22.12
CA LEU A 89 -12.16 -42.71 20.88
C LEU A 89 -13.08 -41.49 21.05
N GLY A 90 -14.15 -41.61 21.84
CA GLY A 90 -15.04 -40.49 22.15
C GLY A 90 -14.36 -39.34 22.89
N TRP A 91 -13.39 -39.61 23.75
CA TRP A 91 -12.56 -38.58 24.39
C TRP A 91 -11.58 -37.93 23.42
N PHE A 92 -10.97 -38.72 22.53
CA PHE A 92 -10.11 -38.18 21.47
C PHE A 92 -10.87 -37.21 20.56
N CYS A 93 -12.10 -37.55 20.15
CA CYS A 93 -12.94 -36.65 19.36
C CYS A 93 -13.35 -35.39 20.12
N LEU A 94 -13.54 -35.46 21.45
CA LEU A 94 -13.76 -34.26 22.26
C LEU A 94 -12.54 -33.34 22.24
N ALA A 95 -11.34 -33.91 22.42
CA ALA A 95 -10.10 -33.17 22.35
C ALA A 95 -9.90 -32.53 20.97
N ALA A 96 -10.20 -33.25 19.89
CA ALA A 96 -10.16 -32.71 18.53
C ALA A 96 -11.16 -31.55 18.33
N ALA A 97 -12.38 -31.66 18.87
CA ALA A 97 -13.39 -30.61 18.79
C ALA A 97 -12.97 -29.35 19.55
N LEU A 98 -12.43 -29.49 20.76
CA LEU A 98 -11.94 -28.39 21.59
C LEU A 98 -10.62 -27.80 21.06
N GLY A 99 -9.79 -28.61 20.41
CA GLY A 99 -8.53 -28.17 19.82
C GLY A 99 -8.71 -27.07 18.78
N VAL A 100 -9.82 -27.10 18.02
CA VAL A 100 -10.11 -26.10 16.98
C VAL A 100 -10.21 -24.67 17.54
N PRO A 101 -11.16 -24.34 18.45
CA PRO A 101 -11.23 -23.00 19.03
C PRO A 101 -9.98 -22.63 19.83
N LEU A 102 -9.32 -23.60 20.50
CA LEU A 102 -8.08 -23.33 21.22
C LEU A 102 -6.94 -22.89 20.30
N VAL A 103 -6.74 -23.59 19.18
CA VAL A 103 -5.71 -23.24 18.19
C VAL A 103 -6.02 -21.89 17.54
N LEU A 104 -7.28 -21.64 17.16
CA LEU A 104 -7.70 -20.35 16.62
C LEU A 104 -7.47 -19.21 17.62
N GLY A 105 -7.81 -19.42 18.89
CA GLY A 105 -7.57 -18.46 19.98
C GLY A 105 -6.07 -18.17 20.15
N TYR A 106 -5.24 -19.22 20.19
CA TYR A 106 -3.78 -19.09 20.27
C TYR A 106 -3.22 -18.28 19.09
N GLN A 107 -3.67 -18.56 17.87
CA GLN A 107 -3.27 -17.80 16.68
C GLN A 107 -3.67 -16.32 16.77
N GLY A 108 -4.87 -16.03 17.30
CA GLY A 108 -5.32 -14.67 17.56
C GLY A 108 -4.40 -13.92 18.53
N PHE A 109 -4.09 -14.52 19.68
CA PHE A 109 -3.15 -13.93 20.65
C PHE A 109 -1.73 -13.77 20.09
N ALA A 110 -1.24 -14.77 19.35
CA ALA A 110 0.07 -14.70 18.70
C ALA A 110 0.12 -13.55 17.68
N SER A 111 -0.96 -13.34 16.91
CA SER A 111 -1.08 -12.22 15.97
C SER A 111 -1.05 -10.87 16.71
N ILE A 112 -1.78 -10.74 17.83
CA ILE A 112 -1.74 -9.50 18.65
C ILE A 112 -0.32 -9.22 19.13
N ALA A 113 0.35 -10.23 19.70
CA ALA A 113 1.71 -10.07 20.23
C ALA A 113 2.72 -9.70 19.13
N LEU A 114 2.62 -10.33 17.96
CA LEU A 114 3.46 -10.02 16.80
C LEU A 114 3.18 -8.62 16.24
N ASN A 115 1.93 -8.19 16.20
CA ASN A 115 1.58 -6.85 15.74
C ASN A 115 2.07 -5.79 16.74
N ALA A 116 1.93 -6.04 18.04
CA ALA A 116 2.43 -5.14 19.08
C ALA A 116 3.96 -4.99 19.01
N SER A 117 4.71 -6.08 18.77
CA SER A 117 6.17 -6.00 18.65
C SER A 117 6.60 -5.25 17.39
N ARG A 118 5.93 -5.50 16.24
CA ARG A 118 6.18 -4.76 15.00
C ARG A 118 5.83 -3.28 15.13
N ASP A 119 4.73 -2.96 15.80
CA ASP A 119 4.32 -1.58 16.07
C ASP A 119 5.34 -0.87 16.96
N ALA A 120 5.81 -1.54 18.03
CA ALA A 120 6.86 -1.01 18.90
C ALA A 120 8.17 -0.76 18.14
N GLN A 121 8.60 -1.71 17.29
CA GLN A 121 9.78 -1.54 16.45
C GLN A 121 9.60 -0.40 15.44
N HIS A 122 8.44 -0.31 14.79
CA HIS A 122 8.14 0.75 13.85
C HIS A 122 8.15 2.13 14.53
N GLN A 123 7.53 2.25 15.70
CA GLN A 123 7.56 3.47 16.51
C GLN A 123 8.97 3.83 16.97
N ALA A 124 9.79 2.86 17.36
CA ALA A 124 11.18 3.09 17.73
C ALA A 124 11.99 3.63 16.55
N ASN A 125 11.84 3.03 15.36
CA ASN A 125 12.48 3.49 14.12
C ASN A 125 12.04 4.91 13.74
N LEU A 126 10.74 5.21 13.84
CA LEU A 126 10.24 6.57 13.57
C LEU A 126 10.79 7.60 14.57
N ALA A 127 10.83 7.24 15.85
CA ALA A 127 11.41 8.10 16.89
C ALA A 127 12.90 8.33 16.65
N GLU A 128 13.63 7.32 16.17
CA GLU A 128 15.04 7.44 15.80
C GLU A 128 15.24 8.36 14.59
N ILE A 129 14.45 8.18 13.52
CA ILE A 129 14.48 9.06 12.34
C ILE A 129 14.21 10.51 12.73
N GLU A 130 13.21 10.76 13.59
CA GLU A 130 12.88 12.10 14.07
C GLU A 130 14.00 12.70 14.95
N ARG A 131 14.62 11.90 15.82
CA ARG A 131 15.81 12.32 16.57
C ARG A 131 16.96 12.69 15.63
N ASN A 132 17.26 11.84 14.66
CA ASN A 132 18.31 12.07 13.67
C ASN A 132 18.05 13.34 12.86
N LYS A 133 16.80 13.58 12.44
CA LYS A 133 16.40 14.81 11.76
C LYS A 133 16.71 16.07 12.57
N ARG A 134 16.45 16.06 13.89
CA ARG A 134 16.78 17.18 14.79
C ARG A 134 18.28 17.38 14.95
N VAL A 135 19.03 16.29 15.13
CA VAL A 135 20.49 16.32 15.24
C VAL A 135 21.11 16.89 13.96
N ILE A 136 20.66 16.46 12.78
CA ILE A 136 21.11 17.00 11.49
C ILE A 136 20.81 18.49 11.43
N ALA A 137 19.58 18.91 11.73
CA ALA A 137 19.20 20.32 11.71
C ALA A 137 20.05 21.19 12.65
N GLU A 138 20.35 20.69 13.84
CA GLU A 138 21.21 21.38 14.81
C GLU A 138 22.67 21.48 14.33
N ILE A 139 23.24 20.38 13.79
CA ILE A 139 24.60 20.37 13.23
C ILE A 139 24.71 21.39 12.09
N LEU A 140 23.71 21.42 11.19
CA LEU A 140 23.68 22.37 10.08
C LEU A 140 23.54 23.82 10.57
N GLY A 141 22.68 24.06 11.57
CA GLY A 141 22.49 25.40 12.14
C GLY A 141 23.73 25.96 12.83
N ARG A 142 24.61 25.09 13.36
CA ARG A 142 25.87 25.49 14.00
C ARG A 142 27.00 25.77 12.99
N ASN A 143 26.88 25.30 11.75
CA ASN A 143 27.95 25.35 10.74
C ASN A 143 27.45 25.92 9.40
N PRO A 144 26.99 27.18 9.36
CA PRO A 144 26.51 27.79 8.13
C PRO A 144 27.61 27.88 7.08
N GLY A 145 27.29 27.56 5.83
CA GLY A 145 28.22 27.59 4.69
C GLY A 145 29.07 26.33 4.49
N GLN A 146 29.06 25.38 5.43
CA GLN A 146 29.75 24.08 5.33
C GLN A 146 28.77 22.89 5.32
N GLU A 147 27.48 23.14 5.13
CA GLU A 147 26.41 22.14 5.28
C GLU A 147 26.61 20.94 4.36
N SER A 148 27.03 21.19 3.12
CA SER A 148 27.22 20.14 2.12
C SER A 148 28.42 19.25 2.45
N GLU A 149 29.53 19.84 2.90
CA GLU A 149 30.73 19.11 3.30
C GLU A 149 30.45 18.21 4.51
N ILE A 150 29.79 18.79 5.53
CA ILE A 150 29.42 18.06 6.75
C ILE A 150 28.44 16.92 6.44
N ILE A 151 27.40 17.16 5.63
CA ILE A 151 26.47 16.09 5.26
C ILE A 151 27.19 14.97 4.50
N ASN A 152 28.06 15.29 3.55
CA ASN A 152 28.80 14.27 2.83
C ASN A 152 29.70 13.44 3.76
N ALA A 153 30.37 14.08 4.72
CA ALA A 153 31.16 13.38 5.73
C ALA A 153 30.28 12.45 6.60
N LEU A 154 29.13 12.94 7.07
CA LEU A 154 28.19 12.16 7.88
C LEU A 154 27.60 10.97 7.11
N ILE A 155 27.31 11.12 5.82
CA ILE A 155 26.84 10.02 4.96
C ILE A 155 27.89 8.91 4.88
N VAL A 156 29.16 9.27 4.78
CA VAL A 156 30.27 8.30 4.73
C VAL A 156 30.45 7.62 6.08
N GLU A 157 30.44 8.39 7.17
CA GLU A 157 30.60 7.89 8.54
C GLU A 157 29.48 6.90 8.91
N ARG A 158 28.24 7.22 8.52
CA ARG A 158 27.03 6.47 8.91
C ARG A 158 26.38 5.76 7.73
N ALA A 159 27.20 5.27 6.79
CA ALA A 159 26.74 4.67 5.53
C ALA A 159 25.86 3.41 5.72
N SER A 160 25.97 2.72 6.86
CA SER A 160 25.14 1.54 7.19
C SER A 160 23.88 1.88 7.99
N GLU A 161 23.74 3.11 8.49
CA GLU A 161 22.63 3.51 9.36
C GLU A 161 21.44 3.99 8.54
N ARG A 162 20.55 3.07 8.14
CA ARG A 162 19.34 3.39 7.38
C ARG A 162 18.50 4.51 8.00
N ASN A 163 18.26 4.45 9.32
CA ASN A 163 17.46 5.43 10.04
C ASN A 163 18.13 6.81 10.12
N PHE A 164 19.43 6.90 9.83
CA PHE A 164 20.16 8.15 9.68
C PHE A 164 20.14 8.64 8.22
N LEU A 165 20.39 7.75 7.25
CA LEU A 165 20.45 8.11 5.84
C LEU A 165 19.11 8.61 5.27
N LEU A 166 17.99 8.00 5.67
CA LEU A 166 16.67 8.42 5.20
C LEU A 166 16.36 9.91 5.43
N PRO A 167 16.47 10.45 6.67
CA PRO A 167 16.25 11.89 6.89
C PRO A 167 17.35 12.78 6.31
N VAL A 168 18.59 12.29 6.17
CA VAL A 168 19.67 13.06 5.51
C VAL A 168 19.33 13.29 4.02
N LEU A 169 18.76 12.29 3.36
CA LEU A 169 18.40 12.37 1.93
C LEU A 169 17.31 13.40 1.62
N ASP A 170 16.57 13.90 2.62
CA ASP A 170 15.63 15.01 2.45
C ASP A 170 16.35 16.38 2.39
N SER A 171 17.63 16.43 2.73
CA SER A 171 18.40 17.68 2.76
C SER A 171 18.78 18.15 1.36
N LYS A 172 18.64 19.45 1.12
CA LYS A 172 19.09 20.13 -0.10
C LYS A 172 20.62 20.25 -0.22
N PHE A 173 21.36 19.85 0.81
CA PHE A 173 22.83 19.96 0.84
C PHE A 173 23.54 18.63 0.51
N VAL A 174 22.78 17.56 0.25
CA VAL A 174 23.38 16.29 -0.20
C VAL A 174 24.01 16.51 -1.57
N SER A 175 25.28 16.13 -1.72
CA SER A 175 25.96 16.27 -3.01
C SER A 175 25.40 15.30 -4.04
N PRO A 176 25.40 15.68 -5.33
CA PRO A 176 24.96 14.75 -6.36
C PRO A 176 25.82 13.48 -6.48
N ASP A 177 27.11 13.54 -6.12
CA ASP A 177 27.97 12.35 -6.10
C ASP A 177 27.59 11.38 -4.98
N ALA A 178 27.19 11.89 -3.81
CA ALA A 178 26.64 11.07 -2.75
C ALA A 178 25.29 10.44 -3.18
N LEU A 179 24.41 11.21 -3.84
CA LEU A 179 23.14 10.70 -4.37
C LEU A 179 23.36 9.60 -5.41
N ASP A 180 24.31 9.76 -6.33
CA ASP A 180 24.61 8.73 -7.33
C ASP A 180 25.11 7.44 -6.66
N LYS A 181 25.93 7.52 -5.61
CA LYS A 181 26.35 6.36 -4.82
C LYS A 181 25.16 5.72 -4.09
N LEU A 182 24.38 6.50 -3.34
CA LEU A 182 23.25 6.01 -2.54
C LEU A 182 22.12 5.43 -3.40
N SER A 183 21.95 5.91 -4.63
CA SER A 183 20.99 5.36 -5.57
C SER A 183 21.30 3.92 -6.01
N ARG A 184 22.55 3.45 -5.81
CA ARG A 184 22.97 2.06 -6.04
C ARG A 184 22.82 1.17 -4.80
N SER A 185 22.24 1.68 -3.71
CA SER A 185 22.00 0.88 -2.50
C SER A 185 21.03 -0.27 -2.77
N ASP A 186 21.28 -1.42 -2.13
CA ASP A 186 20.36 -2.55 -2.11
C ASP A 186 19.08 -2.23 -1.31
N ASP A 187 19.14 -1.24 -0.41
CA ASP A 187 17.94 -0.72 0.25
C ASP A 187 17.19 0.20 -0.72
N LEU A 188 16.08 -0.32 -1.25
CA LEU A 188 15.23 0.40 -2.18
C LEU A 188 14.65 1.70 -1.61
N GLY A 189 14.50 1.81 -0.28
CA GLY A 189 14.08 3.04 0.37
C GLY A 189 15.15 4.12 0.28
N ILE A 190 16.41 3.76 0.53
CA ILE A 190 17.56 4.68 0.36
C ILE A 190 17.70 5.07 -1.11
N ALA A 191 17.66 4.10 -2.01
CA ALA A 191 17.79 4.35 -3.44
C ALA A 191 16.67 5.26 -3.98
N LEU A 192 15.41 5.02 -3.57
CA LEU A 192 14.27 5.85 -3.97
C LEU A 192 14.36 7.26 -3.38
N SER A 193 14.76 7.42 -2.12
CA SER A 193 14.96 8.73 -1.51
C SER A 193 16.06 9.52 -2.21
N ALA A 194 17.15 8.86 -2.62
CA ALA A 194 18.20 9.49 -3.40
C ALA A 194 17.69 9.97 -4.78
N VAL A 195 16.85 9.18 -5.45
CA VAL A 195 16.20 9.56 -6.72
C VAL A 195 15.27 10.75 -6.57
N ARG A 196 14.58 10.87 -5.43
CA ARG A 196 13.63 11.96 -5.18
C ARG A 196 14.28 13.28 -4.78
N ASN A 197 15.56 13.27 -4.39
CA ASN A 197 16.25 14.48 -3.97
C ASN A 197 16.46 15.42 -5.18
N PRO A 198 16.09 16.71 -5.09
CA PRO A 198 16.20 17.66 -6.20
C PRO A 198 17.60 17.81 -6.81
N ASN A 199 18.67 17.53 -6.04
CA ASN A 199 20.04 17.60 -6.52
C ASN A 199 20.47 16.36 -7.34
N CYS A 200 19.59 15.36 -7.50
CA CYS A 200 19.91 14.17 -8.28
C CYS A 200 20.15 14.54 -9.75
N ARG A 201 21.30 14.13 -10.29
CA ARG A 201 21.72 14.49 -11.65
C ARG A 201 20.89 13.73 -12.70
N PRO A 202 20.64 14.34 -13.87
CA PRO A 202 19.99 13.66 -15.01
C PRO A 202 20.65 12.31 -15.36
N ALA A 203 21.98 12.23 -15.36
CA ALA A 203 22.72 11.01 -15.68
C ALA A 203 22.45 9.86 -14.70
N THR A 204 22.24 10.16 -13.41
CA THR A 204 21.90 9.17 -12.39
C THR A 204 20.47 8.65 -12.61
N LEU A 205 19.52 9.54 -12.89
CA LEU A 205 18.13 9.19 -13.21
C LEU A 205 18.05 8.34 -14.49
N GLU A 206 18.83 8.71 -15.51
CA GLU A 206 18.94 7.94 -16.74
C GLU A 206 19.48 6.54 -16.50
N ARG A 207 20.59 6.41 -15.76
CA ARG A 207 21.13 5.09 -15.42
C ARG A 207 20.06 4.23 -14.75
N ILE A 208 19.38 4.76 -13.73
CA ILE A 208 18.35 4.02 -12.98
C ILE A 208 17.22 3.55 -13.89
N TYR A 209 16.77 4.42 -14.79
CA TYR A 209 15.78 4.05 -15.80
C TYR A 209 16.27 2.92 -16.71
N ARG A 210 17.50 3.04 -17.24
CA ARG A 210 18.08 2.11 -18.21
C ARG A 210 18.50 0.77 -17.59
N THR A 211 18.82 0.71 -16.30
CA THR A 211 19.19 -0.56 -15.64
C THR A 211 18.01 -1.54 -15.58
N HIS A 212 16.76 -1.07 -15.58
CA HIS A 212 15.54 -1.90 -15.50
C HIS A 212 15.51 -2.88 -14.31
N SER A 213 16.29 -2.63 -13.26
CA SER A 213 16.37 -3.48 -12.05
C SER A 213 15.45 -3.02 -10.92
N TYR A 214 14.86 -1.84 -11.04
CA TYR A 214 14.06 -1.22 -9.99
C TYR A 214 12.57 -1.49 -10.20
N PRO A 215 11.78 -1.61 -9.12
CA PRO A 215 10.34 -1.77 -9.24
C PRO A 215 9.66 -0.57 -9.89
N ASP A 216 8.52 -0.81 -10.53
CA ASP A 216 7.71 0.18 -11.25
C ASP A 216 7.44 1.47 -10.46
N TYR A 217 7.30 1.44 -9.13
CA TYR A 217 7.07 2.66 -8.35
C TYR A 217 8.20 3.70 -8.45
N PHE A 218 9.40 3.34 -8.92
CA PHE A 218 10.46 4.30 -9.26
C PHE A 218 10.08 5.21 -10.44
N PHE A 219 9.26 4.72 -11.38
CA PHE A 219 8.86 5.53 -12.55
C PHE A 219 8.03 6.74 -12.15
N GLN A 220 7.23 6.66 -11.08
CA GLN A 220 6.51 7.83 -10.57
C GLN A 220 7.48 8.90 -10.04
N ALA A 221 8.57 8.49 -9.40
CA ALA A 221 9.61 9.41 -8.94
C ALA A 221 10.36 10.03 -10.13
N LEU A 222 10.76 9.22 -11.11
CA LEU A 222 11.39 9.71 -12.34
C LEU A 222 10.47 10.68 -13.11
N ALA A 223 9.19 10.34 -13.28
CA ALA A 223 8.23 11.19 -13.96
C ALA A 223 7.96 12.51 -13.24
N ALA A 224 8.11 12.57 -11.92
CA ALA A 224 7.92 13.79 -11.13
C ALA A 224 9.20 14.64 -11.01
N HIS A 225 10.37 14.06 -11.29
CA HIS A 225 11.65 14.72 -11.03
C HIS A 225 12.02 15.71 -12.14
N GLU A 226 12.35 16.95 -11.76
CA GLU A 226 12.59 18.07 -12.68
C GLU A 226 13.82 17.85 -13.57
N ASN A 227 14.84 17.15 -13.05
CA ASN A 227 16.06 16.83 -13.79
C ASN A 227 15.94 15.57 -14.68
N THR A 228 14.78 14.92 -14.76
CA THR A 228 14.63 13.74 -15.62
C THR A 228 14.74 14.13 -17.10
N PRO A 229 15.63 13.48 -17.88
CA PRO A 229 15.74 13.75 -19.31
C PRO A 229 14.40 13.65 -20.06
N PRO A 230 14.07 14.60 -20.95
CA PRO A 230 12.82 14.61 -21.72
C PRO A 230 12.56 13.31 -22.50
N GLU A 231 13.60 12.66 -23.01
CA GLU A 231 13.52 11.42 -23.76
C GLU A 231 12.97 10.27 -22.89
N ILE A 232 13.35 10.25 -21.61
CA ILE A 232 12.85 9.27 -20.64
C ILE A 232 11.40 9.58 -20.30
N LEU A 233 11.03 10.86 -20.17
CA LEU A 233 9.64 11.26 -19.91
C LEU A 233 8.72 10.88 -21.07
N ILE A 234 9.18 11.02 -22.32
CA ILE A 234 8.47 10.54 -23.52
C ILE A 234 8.29 9.02 -23.48
N ASP A 235 9.37 8.29 -23.17
CA ASP A 235 9.33 6.82 -23.12
C ASP A 235 8.38 6.34 -22.01
N LEU A 236 8.48 6.92 -20.81
CA LEU A 236 7.56 6.66 -19.69
C LEU A 236 6.09 6.92 -20.05
N TYR A 237 5.79 8.00 -20.78
CA TYR A 237 4.43 8.29 -21.22
C TYR A 237 3.88 7.27 -22.23
N ARG A 238 4.75 6.75 -23.11
CA ARG A 238 4.36 5.81 -24.17
C ARG A 238 4.30 4.36 -23.71
N ARG A 239 4.82 4.04 -22.52
CA ARG A 239 4.77 2.70 -21.97
C ARG A 239 3.33 2.28 -21.66
N PRO A 240 3.01 0.98 -21.78
CA PRO A 240 1.73 0.46 -21.34
C PRO A 240 1.47 0.84 -19.88
N VAL A 241 0.23 1.21 -19.57
CA VAL A 241 -0.15 1.67 -18.23
C VAL A 241 -0.02 0.52 -17.22
N THR A 242 1.15 0.39 -16.59
CA THR A 242 1.38 -0.47 -15.44
C THR A 242 1.21 0.29 -14.13
N ILE A 243 1.26 1.63 -14.17
CA ILE A 243 1.22 2.52 -13.01
C ILE A 243 0.07 3.51 -13.16
N PHE A 244 -0.88 3.44 -12.23
CA PHE A 244 -1.94 4.43 -12.13
C PHE A 244 -1.39 5.80 -11.69
N GLY A 245 -1.86 6.86 -12.35
CA GLY A 245 -1.55 8.25 -11.96
C GLY A 245 -0.20 8.78 -12.44
N LEU A 246 0.49 8.10 -13.38
CA LEU A 246 1.73 8.60 -13.98
C LEU A 246 1.53 9.97 -14.66
N ASP A 247 0.37 10.17 -15.29
CA ASP A 247 -0.04 11.44 -15.89
C ASP A 247 -0.04 12.60 -14.88
N ARG A 248 -0.32 12.34 -13.60
CA ARG A 248 -0.27 13.39 -12.56
C ARG A 248 1.15 13.90 -12.33
N SER A 249 2.12 12.99 -12.33
CA SER A 249 3.54 13.34 -12.20
C SER A 249 4.04 14.09 -13.43
N LEU A 250 3.73 13.55 -14.63
CA LEU A 250 4.13 14.15 -15.91
C LEU A 250 3.50 15.54 -16.11
N ALA A 251 2.22 15.70 -15.78
CA ALA A 251 1.50 16.96 -15.96
C ALA A 251 2.12 18.13 -15.19
N SER A 252 2.75 17.91 -14.03
CA SER A 252 3.42 18.97 -13.26
C SER A 252 4.91 19.12 -13.56
N ASN A 253 5.52 18.20 -14.31
CA ASN A 253 6.97 18.19 -14.48
C ASN A 253 7.41 19.23 -15.55
N PRO A 254 8.34 20.16 -15.21
CA PRO A 254 8.82 21.18 -16.13
C PRO A 254 9.60 20.62 -17.33
N ALA A 255 10.24 19.46 -17.21
CA ALA A 255 11.04 18.85 -18.27
C ALA A 255 10.18 18.16 -19.34
N VAL A 256 8.90 17.89 -19.08
CA VAL A 256 8.01 17.20 -20.04
C VAL A 256 7.83 18.04 -21.32
N PRO A 257 7.96 17.45 -22.52
CA PRO A 257 7.69 18.14 -23.78
C PRO A 257 6.24 18.62 -23.89
N LYS A 258 6.02 19.75 -24.57
CA LYS A 258 4.68 20.35 -24.70
C LYS A 258 3.69 19.44 -25.42
N GLU A 259 4.19 18.63 -26.35
CA GLU A 259 3.41 17.66 -27.12
C GLU A 259 2.78 16.63 -26.19
N ILE A 260 3.54 16.13 -25.21
CA ILE A 260 3.05 15.19 -24.19
C ILE A 260 2.01 15.87 -23.29
N LEU A 261 2.24 17.11 -22.86
CA LEU A 261 1.24 17.86 -22.07
C LEU A 261 -0.07 18.06 -22.83
N ARG A 262 -0.02 18.30 -24.15
CA ARG A 262 -1.20 18.37 -25.01
C ARG A 262 -1.93 17.03 -25.06
N GLU A 263 -1.20 15.93 -25.26
CA GLU A 263 -1.81 14.60 -25.28
C GLU A 263 -2.46 14.22 -23.96
N ILE A 264 -1.82 14.56 -22.82
CA ILE A 264 -2.40 14.38 -21.49
C ILE A 264 -3.70 15.19 -21.36
N ALA A 265 -3.68 16.48 -21.75
CA ALA A 265 -4.86 17.33 -21.69
C ALA A 265 -6.03 16.77 -22.53
N MET A 266 -5.76 16.27 -23.74
CA MET A 266 -6.81 15.72 -24.62
C MET A 266 -7.43 14.40 -24.11
N LYS A 267 -6.68 13.59 -23.37
CA LYS A 267 -7.10 12.24 -22.95
C LYS A 267 -7.63 12.19 -21.52
N THR A 268 -7.18 13.09 -20.66
CA THR A 268 -7.48 13.02 -19.22
C THR A 268 -8.94 13.26 -18.92
N ARG A 269 -9.45 12.55 -17.90
CA ARG A 269 -10.73 12.84 -17.24
C ARG A 269 -10.58 13.07 -15.73
N GLU A 270 -9.32 13.08 -15.26
CA GLU A 270 -9.01 13.23 -13.85
C GLU A 270 -8.82 14.71 -13.51
N SER A 271 -9.60 15.18 -12.55
CA SER A 271 -9.55 16.57 -12.08
C SER A 271 -8.16 16.94 -11.54
N PHE A 272 -7.49 16.02 -10.86
CA PHE A 272 -6.13 16.22 -10.37
C PHE A 272 -5.10 16.42 -11.49
N VAL A 273 -5.24 15.75 -12.63
CA VAL A 273 -4.31 15.94 -13.77
C VAL A 273 -4.49 17.35 -14.35
N VAL A 274 -5.73 17.81 -14.46
CA VAL A 274 -6.06 19.19 -14.88
C VAL A 274 -5.40 20.22 -13.95
N GLN A 275 -5.50 20.03 -12.63
CA GLN A 275 -4.85 20.92 -11.66
C GLN A 275 -3.33 20.96 -11.86
N ARG A 276 -2.70 19.82 -12.12
CA ARG A 276 -1.25 19.73 -12.36
C ARG A 276 -0.83 20.42 -13.66
N LEU A 277 -1.61 20.27 -14.73
CA LEU A 277 -1.38 20.99 -16.00
C LEU A 277 -1.48 22.51 -15.80
N LEU A 278 -2.43 22.99 -14.99
CA LEU A 278 -2.58 24.42 -14.66
C LEU A 278 -1.44 25.00 -13.82
N GLN A 279 -0.67 24.13 -13.15
CA GLN A 279 0.50 24.49 -12.37
C GLN A 279 1.81 24.32 -13.15
N ASN A 280 1.78 23.75 -14.36
CA ASN A 280 2.99 23.49 -15.13
C ASN A 280 3.62 24.80 -15.63
N PRO A 281 4.94 25.01 -15.47
CA PRO A 281 5.60 26.25 -15.93
C PRO A 281 5.64 26.40 -17.46
N LYS A 282 5.41 25.32 -18.23
CA LYS A 282 5.28 25.36 -19.69
C LYS A 282 3.86 25.70 -20.19
N LEU A 283 2.92 25.97 -19.29
CA LEU A 283 1.57 26.39 -19.63
C LEU A 283 1.60 27.64 -20.52
N ASP A 284 0.92 27.57 -21.66
CA ASP A 284 0.72 28.69 -22.57
C ASP A 284 -0.74 28.77 -23.01
N CYS A 285 -1.09 29.86 -23.70
CA CYS A 285 -2.46 30.09 -24.16
C CYS A 285 -2.97 29.03 -25.14
N ALA A 286 -2.07 28.33 -25.83
CA ALA A 286 -2.43 27.30 -26.79
C ALA A 286 -2.77 25.97 -26.09
N LEU A 287 -2.20 25.70 -24.91
CA LEU A 287 -2.56 24.57 -24.05
C LEU A 287 -3.80 24.87 -23.19
N LEU A 288 -4.04 26.15 -22.86
CA LEU A 288 -5.13 26.59 -21.98
C LEU A 288 -6.53 26.13 -22.46
N GLY A 289 -6.80 26.20 -23.76
CA GLY A 289 -8.08 25.74 -24.33
C GLY A 289 -8.30 24.24 -24.15
N LEU A 290 -7.25 23.43 -24.37
CA LEU A 290 -7.32 21.98 -24.16
C LEU A 290 -7.54 21.63 -22.67
N ILE A 291 -6.91 22.37 -21.76
CA ILE A 291 -7.09 22.17 -20.32
C ILE A 291 -8.51 22.56 -19.89
N GLU A 292 -9.10 23.59 -20.47
CA GLU A 292 -10.49 23.97 -20.21
C GLU A 292 -11.46 22.87 -20.67
N GLU A 293 -11.28 22.34 -21.86
CA GLU A 293 -12.06 21.18 -22.35
C GLU A 293 -11.89 19.97 -21.43
N ALA A 294 -10.64 19.69 -21.03
CA ALA A 294 -10.33 18.62 -20.08
C ALA A 294 -11.01 18.80 -18.72
N LEU A 295 -11.07 20.04 -18.20
CA LEU A 295 -11.78 20.36 -16.96
C LEU A 295 -13.28 20.05 -17.10
N GLN A 296 -13.92 20.55 -18.17
CA GLN A 296 -15.34 20.33 -18.42
C GLN A 296 -15.69 18.84 -18.59
N GLY A 297 -14.79 18.06 -19.19
CA GLY A 297 -14.94 16.61 -19.35
C GLY A 297 -14.48 15.78 -18.14
N SER A 298 -13.95 16.41 -17.10
CA SER A 298 -13.44 15.72 -15.92
C SER A 298 -14.56 15.29 -14.97
N GLU A 299 -14.22 14.41 -14.03
CA GLU A 299 -15.07 14.04 -12.89
C GLU A 299 -15.54 15.23 -12.01
N ARG A 300 -14.86 16.38 -12.07
CA ARG A 300 -15.15 17.59 -11.25
C ARG A 300 -15.01 18.87 -12.09
N PRO A 301 -15.97 19.17 -12.96
CA PRO A 301 -15.89 20.32 -13.87
C PRO A 301 -15.94 21.68 -13.14
N ASN A 302 -16.55 21.71 -11.95
CA ASN A 302 -16.69 22.91 -11.12
C ASN A 302 -15.64 22.98 -9.99
N ASP A 303 -14.48 22.33 -10.16
CA ASP A 303 -13.38 22.38 -9.19
C ASP A 303 -12.93 23.84 -8.98
N SER A 304 -13.10 24.35 -7.75
CA SER A 304 -12.89 25.77 -7.45
C SER A 304 -11.47 26.22 -7.74
N PHE A 305 -10.47 25.37 -7.47
CA PHE A 305 -9.07 25.67 -7.78
C PHE A 305 -8.85 25.82 -9.28
N SER A 306 -9.28 24.83 -10.08
CA SER A 306 -9.05 24.82 -11.53
C SER A 306 -9.80 25.96 -12.22
N VAL A 307 -11.05 26.22 -11.83
CA VAL A 307 -11.86 27.32 -12.37
C VAL A 307 -11.21 28.67 -12.06
N ALA A 308 -10.80 28.91 -10.80
CA ALA A 308 -10.17 30.16 -10.41
C ALA A 308 -8.84 30.38 -11.16
N ARG A 309 -8.02 29.33 -11.27
CA ARG A 309 -6.73 29.40 -11.96
C ARG A 309 -6.88 29.65 -13.46
N LEU A 310 -7.86 29.02 -14.11
CA LEU A 310 -8.19 29.30 -15.51
C LEU A 310 -8.60 30.77 -15.71
N GLN A 311 -9.46 31.31 -14.84
CA GLN A 311 -9.90 32.71 -14.91
C GLN A 311 -8.74 33.69 -14.72
N GLU A 312 -7.81 33.40 -13.82
CA GLU A 312 -6.58 34.19 -13.62
C GLU A 312 -5.72 34.21 -14.90
N PHE A 313 -5.46 33.06 -15.53
CA PHE A 313 -4.69 32.99 -16.77
C PHE A 313 -5.37 33.69 -17.95
N LYS A 314 -6.70 33.56 -18.06
CA LYS A 314 -7.50 34.21 -19.10
C LYS A 314 -7.54 35.73 -18.93
N SER A 315 -7.67 36.23 -17.70
CA SER A 315 -7.76 37.66 -17.43
C SER A 315 -6.41 38.37 -17.50
N GLY A 316 -5.33 37.68 -17.14
CA GLY A 316 -3.96 38.18 -17.21
C GLY A 316 -3.27 37.83 -18.54
N GLN A 317 -2.55 36.71 -18.57
CA GLN A 317 -1.52 36.43 -19.58
C GLN A 317 -2.03 36.27 -21.01
N CYS A 318 -3.21 35.67 -21.22
CA CYS A 318 -3.69 35.38 -22.57
C CYS A 318 -4.49 36.50 -23.23
N LYS A 319 -4.93 37.51 -22.46
CA LYS A 319 -5.68 38.66 -22.98
C LYS A 319 -4.79 39.67 -23.71
N PHE A 320 -3.51 39.77 -23.32
CA PHE A 320 -2.53 40.69 -23.92
C PHE A 320 -1.83 40.13 -25.16
N SER A 321 -1.79 38.80 -25.33
CA SER A 321 -1.17 38.15 -26.51
C SER A 321 -2.01 38.32 -27.79
N SER A 322 -3.33 38.48 -27.67
CA SER A 322 -4.23 38.76 -28.81
C SER A 322 -4.25 40.22 -29.29
N GLY A 323 -3.50 41.11 -28.63
CA GLY A 323 -3.49 42.56 -28.90
C GLY A 323 -2.31 43.07 -29.73
N VAL A 324 -1.37 42.21 -30.12
CA VAL A 324 -0.25 42.57 -31.01
C VAL A 324 -0.51 41.94 -32.38
N ARG A 325 -1.22 42.68 -33.24
CA ARG A 325 -1.18 42.55 -34.69
C ARG A 325 -0.76 43.89 -35.27
#